data_AF-A0AA90T2S0-F1
#
_entry.id   AF-A0AA90T2S0-F1
#
_cell.length_a   1.000
_cell.length_b   1.000
_cell.length_c   1.000
_cell.angle_alpha   90.00
_cell.angle_beta   90.00
_cell.angle_gamma   90.00
#
_symmetry.space_group_name_H-M   'P 1'
#
loop_
_entity.id
_entity.type
_entity.pdbx_description
1 polymer ?
#
loop_
_entity_poly.entity_id
_entity_poly.type
_entity_poly.pdbx_seq_one_letter_code
_entity_poly.pdbx_strand_id
1 'polypeptide(L)'
;MESAQRMGEYLRYRSAIGTRLSEIAILVTAREWDQQVEWAIHAPIAERSGIEPGIVAAIAQRRKSPAMLVDEALVYDFCVELHRSKRVSDVTYANALALFGEKGVVDLMGINGYYTFLAMVMNAAQTPAPASTAAPLPE
;
A
#
# COMPACT_ATOMS: atom_id res chain seq x y z
N MET A 1 -17.37 -7.51 -11.32
CA MET A 1 -15.90 -7.35 -11.18
C MET A 1 -15.30 -6.29 -12.10
N GLU A 2 -15.89 -6.00 -13.26
CA GLU A 2 -15.38 -4.96 -14.19
C GLU A 2 -15.14 -3.59 -13.53
N SER A 3 -16.08 -3.09 -12.72
CA SER A 3 -15.90 -1.82 -12.01
C SER A 3 -14.69 -1.82 -11.07
N ALA A 4 -14.46 -2.93 -10.37
CA ALA A 4 -13.29 -3.10 -9.51
C ALA A 4 -12.00 -3.17 -10.34
N GLN A 5 -12.00 -3.84 -11.49
CA GLN A 5 -10.84 -3.88 -12.39
C GLN A 5 -10.49 -2.48 -12.92
N ARG A 6 -11.49 -1.67 -13.30
CA ARG A 6 -11.27 -0.29 -13.75
C ARG A 6 -10.72 0.60 -12.63
N MET A 7 -11.21 0.44 -11.40
CA MET A 7 -10.63 1.12 -10.24
C MET A 7 -9.16 0.71 -10.04
N GLY A 8 -8.85 -0.59 -10.12
CA GLY A 8 -7.49 -1.09 -10.00
C GLY A 8 -6.54 -0.57 -11.09
N GLU A 9 -6.97 -0.56 -12.35
CA GLU A 9 -6.21 0.01 -13.47
C GLU A 9 -5.88 1.49 -13.23
N TYR A 10 -6.88 2.26 -12.84
CA TYR A 10 -6.70 3.66 -12.51
C TYR A 10 -5.71 3.87 -11.36
N LEU A 11 -5.91 3.19 -10.23
CA LEU A 11 -5.08 3.39 -9.04
C LEU A 11 -3.64 2.91 -9.23
N ARG A 12 -3.40 1.91 -10.10
CA ARG A 12 -2.06 1.39 -10.37
C ARG A 12 -1.27 2.24 -11.35
N TYR A 13 -1.93 2.76 -12.39
CA TYR A 13 -1.23 3.41 -13.51
C TYR A 13 -1.47 4.91 -13.63
N ARG A 14 -2.48 5.45 -12.95
CA ARG A 14 -2.93 6.85 -13.10
C ARG A 14 -3.16 7.57 -11.76
N SER A 15 -2.74 6.96 -10.65
CA SER A 15 -2.82 7.57 -9.32
C SER A 15 -1.99 8.85 -9.25
N ALA A 16 -2.54 9.89 -8.61
CA ALA A 16 -1.92 11.20 -8.45
C ALA A 16 -0.70 11.18 -7.50
N ILE A 17 -0.57 10.18 -6.62
CA ILE A 17 0.62 10.03 -5.78
C ILE A 17 1.77 9.31 -6.50
N GLY A 18 1.55 8.84 -7.72
CA GLY A 18 2.55 8.14 -8.53
C GLY A 18 2.86 6.72 -8.07
N THR A 19 3.47 5.93 -8.96
CA THR A 19 3.70 4.49 -8.75
C THR A 19 4.53 4.20 -7.49
N ARG A 20 5.64 4.94 -7.28
CA ARG A 20 6.54 4.69 -6.13
C ARG A 20 5.78 4.76 -4.80
N LEU A 21 4.95 5.78 -4.59
CA LEU A 21 4.20 5.95 -3.35
C LEU A 21 2.97 5.04 -3.28
N SER A 22 2.30 4.76 -4.41
CA SER A 22 1.19 3.81 -4.40
C SER A 22 1.65 2.40 -4.01
N GLU A 23 2.85 1.98 -4.41
CA GLU A 23 3.39 0.68 -4.01
C GLU A 23 3.62 0.58 -2.49
N ILE A 24 4.02 1.66 -1.80
CA ILE A 24 4.07 1.66 -0.33
C ILE A 24 2.67 1.43 0.27
N ALA A 25 1.66 2.16 -0.21
CA ALA A 25 0.30 2.01 0.30
C ALA A 25 -0.25 0.59 0.09
N ILE A 26 0.10 -0.03 -1.03
CA ILE A 26 -0.24 -1.42 -1.34
C ILE A 26 0.47 -2.38 -0.39
N LEU A 27 1.78 -2.23 -0.18
CA LEU A 27 2.55 -3.09 0.73
C LEU A 27 2.07 -2.99 2.18
N VAL A 28 1.78 -1.78 2.66
CA VAL A 28 1.21 -1.61 4.01
C VAL A 28 -0.15 -2.29 4.09
N THR A 29 -1.03 -2.09 3.10
CA THR A 29 -2.35 -2.75 3.07
C THR A 29 -2.23 -4.28 3.05
N ALA A 30 -1.37 -4.82 2.18
CA ALA A 30 -1.09 -6.24 2.08
C ALA A 30 -0.60 -6.79 3.42
N ARG A 31 0.31 -6.09 4.12
CA ARG A 31 0.76 -6.53 5.45
C ARG A 31 -0.33 -6.44 6.52
N GLU A 32 -1.17 -5.41 6.53
CA GLU A 32 -2.26 -5.31 7.52
C GLU A 32 -3.28 -6.45 7.36
N TRP A 33 -3.36 -7.07 6.17
CA TRP A 33 -4.21 -8.22 5.87
C TRP A 33 -3.47 -9.57 5.74
N ASP A 34 -2.15 -9.60 5.94
CA ASP A 34 -1.28 -10.75 5.67
C ASP A 34 -1.49 -11.37 4.27
N GLN A 35 -1.70 -10.51 3.28
CA GLN A 35 -2.08 -10.88 1.93
C GLN A 35 -0.84 -11.26 1.09
N GLN A 36 -0.59 -12.56 0.95
CA GLN A 36 0.61 -13.10 0.29
C GLN A 36 0.65 -12.86 -1.24
N VAL A 37 -0.49 -12.80 -1.93
CA VAL A 37 -0.55 -12.58 -3.40
C VAL A 37 -0.15 -11.15 -3.73
N GLU A 38 -0.75 -10.17 -3.06
CA GLU A 38 -0.45 -8.75 -3.19
C GLU A 38 1.02 -8.51 -2.85
N TRP A 39 1.49 -9.06 -1.73
CA TRP A 39 2.89 -8.94 -1.33
C TRP A 39 3.85 -9.49 -2.39
N ALA A 40 3.61 -10.72 -2.86
CA ALA A 40 4.44 -11.38 -3.85
C ALA A 40 4.51 -10.60 -5.18
N ILE A 41 3.43 -9.91 -5.57
CA ILE A 41 3.39 -9.11 -6.80
C ILE A 41 4.04 -7.75 -6.60
N HIS A 42 3.74 -7.07 -5.49
CA HIS A 42 4.01 -5.65 -5.31
C HIS A 42 5.36 -5.36 -4.65
N ALA A 43 5.89 -6.25 -3.81
CA ALA A 43 7.21 -6.01 -3.20
C ALA A 43 8.32 -5.86 -4.25
N PRO A 44 8.40 -6.71 -5.30
CA PRO A 44 9.37 -6.51 -6.38
C PRO A 44 9.11 -5.24 -7.21
N ILE A 45 7.86 -4.79 -7.31
CA ILE A 45 7.52 -3.56 -8.06
C ILE A 45 7.93 -2.32 -7.27
N ALA A 46 7.70 -2.32 -5.96
CA ALA A 46 8.15 -1.26 -5.05
C ALA A 46 9.67 -1.07 -5.16
N GLU A 47 10.44 -2.15 -5.07
CA GLU A 47 11.91 -2.11 -5.19
C GLU A 47 12.36 -1.57 -6.55
N ARG A 48 11.77 -2.06 -7.66
CA ARG A 48 12.06 -1.53 -9.01
C ARG A 48 11.65 -0.07 -9.20
N SER A 49 10.68 0.41 -8.41
CA SER A 49 10.22 1.80 -8.42
C SER A 49 11.05 2.71 -7.51
N GLY A 50 12.11 2.18 -6.89
CA GLY A 50 13.06 2.95 -6.07
C GLY A 50 12.77 2.94 -4.57
N ILE A 51 11.87 2.08 -4.09
CA ILE A 51 11.73 1.85 -2.64
C ILE A 51 12.89 0.97 -2.18
N GLU A 52 13.63 1.43 -1.18
CA GLU A 52 14.76 0.68 -0.65
C GLU A 52 14.31 -0.69 -0.10
N PRO A 53 15.02 -1.80 -0.39
CA PRO A 53 14.66 -3.13 0.12
C PRO A 53 14.53 -3.18 1.65
N GLY A 54 15.32 -2.37 2.36
CA GLY A 54 15.22 -2.23 3.83
C GLY A 54 13.88 -1.64 4.30
N ILE A 55 13.23 -0.80 3.49
CA ILE A 55 11.89 -0.27 3.76
C ILE A 55 10.85 -1.36 3.55
N VAL A 56 10.92 -2.11 2.45
CA VAL A 56 10.03 -3.25 2.17
C VAL A 56 10.12 -4.28 3.31
N ALA A 57 11.34 -4.63 3.74
CA ALA A 57 11.57 -5.53 4.86
C ALA A 57 11.03 -4.98 6.19
N ALA A 58 11.10 -3.66 6.42
CA ALA A 58 10.51 -3.05 7.61
C ALA A 58 8.97 -3.14 7.60
N ILE A 59 8.34 -2.86 6.44
CA ILE A 59 6.89 -2.99 6.27
C ILE A 59 6.46 -4.44 6.51
N ALA A 60 7.20 -5.44 6.00
CA ALA A 60 6.93 -6.86 6.26
C ALA A 60 6.88 -7.20 7.76
N GLN A 61 7.63 -6.46 8.58
CA GLN A 61 7.70 -6.61 10.03
C GLN A 61 6.74 -5.66 10.77
N ARG A 62 5.82 -5.00 10.06
CA ARG A 62 4.90 -3.96 10.61
C ARG A 62 5.64 -2.81 11.29
N ARG A 63 6.83 -2.46 10.80
CA ARG A 63 7.66 -1.38 11.35
C ARG A 63 7.79 -0.25 10.34
N LYS A 64 7.79 0.97 10.87
CA LYS A 64 8.21 2.16 10.14
C LYS A 64 9.74 2.16 10.04
N SER A 65 10.27 2.28 8.83
CA SER A 65 11.72 2.41 8.65
C SER A 65 12.16 3.86 8.92
N PRO A 66 13.22 4.10 9.70
CA PRO A 66 13.77 5.45 9.86
C PRO A 66 14.44 5.98 8.59
N ALA A 67 14.68 5.11 7.60
CA ALA A 67 15.25 5.49 6.31
C ALA A 67 14.19 5.95 5.29
N MET A 68 12.90 5.91 5.64
CA MET A 68 11.84 6.41 4.76
C MET A 68 12.03 7.90 4.50
N LEU A 69 11.88 8.29 3.24
CA LEU A 69 11.74 9.69 2.86
C LEU A 69 10.45 10.28 3.48
N VAL A 70 10.35 11.61 3.49
CA VAL A 70 9.22 12.33 4.12
C VAL A 70 7.88 11.89 3.52
N ASP A 71 7.81 11.75 2.20
CA ASP A 71 6.61 11.32 1.48
C ASP A 71 6.26 9.85 1.72
N GLU A 72 7.25 8.98 1.76
CA GLU A 72 7.11 7.54 2.07
C GLU A 72 6.60 7.33 3.50
N ALA A 73 7.19 8.04 4.47
CA ALA A 73 6.81 8.00 5.86
C ALA A 73 5.37 8.49 6.06
N LEU A 74 4.97 9.54 5.34
CA LEU A 74 3.61 10.07 5.39
C LEU A 74 2.59 9.09 4.82
N VAL A 75 2.88 8.45 3.68
CA VAL A 75 2.03 7.39 3.11
C VAL A 75 1.91 6.22 4.07
N TYR A 76 3.03 5.77 4.66
CA TYR A 76 3.03 4.70 5.65
C TYR A 76 2.13 5.03 6.84
N ASP A 77 2.32 6.20 7.48
CA ASP A 77 1.54 6.62 8.65
C ASP A 77 0.05 6.71 8.32
N PHE A 78 -0.30 7.34 7.18
CA PHE A 78 -1.67 7.45 6.72
C PHE A 78 -2.35 6.08 6.57
N CYS A 79 -1.67 5.12 5.91
CA CYS A 79 -2.21 3.78 5.71
C CYS A 79 -2.36 3.04 7.04
N VAL A 80 -1.35 3.10 7.93
CA VAL A 80 -1.39 2.44 9.25
C VAL A 80 -2.51 3.01 10.12
N GLU A 81 -2.66 4.33 10.19
CA GLU A 81 -3.76 4.99 10.92
C GLU A 81 -5.12 4.55 10.36
N LEU A 82 -5.29 4.61 9.04
CA LEU A 82 -6.55 4.24 8.39
C LEU A 82 -6.91 2.76 8.66
N HIS A 83 -5.95 1.84 8.59
CA HIS A 83 -6.18 0.42 8.83
C HIS A 83 -6.42 0.09 10.30
N ARG A 84 -5.65 0.68 11.23
CA ARG A 84 -5.69 0.29 12.66
C ARG A 84 -6.65 1.12 13.48
N SER A 85 -6.68 2.42 13.27
CA SER A 85 -7.55 3.36 13.98
C SER A 85 -8.88 3.60 13.28
N LYS A 86 -9.03 3.10 12.04
CA LYS A 86 -10.24 3.29 11.20
C LYS A 86 -10.55 4.76 10.92
N ARG A 87 -9.53 5.62 11.05
CA ARG A 87 -9.53 7.05 10.78
C ARG A 87 -8.10 7.53 10.63
N VAL A 88 -7.92 8.62 9.92
CA VAL A 88 -6.65 9.36 9.85
C VAL A 88 -6.75 10.58 10.76
N SER A 89 -5.68 10.89 11.47
CA SER A 89 -5.60 12.09 12.32
C SER A 89 -5.60 13.37 11.49
N ASP A 90 -6.06 14.47 12.07
CA ASP A 90 -6.08 15.77 11.39
C ASP A 90 -4.69 16.21 10.92
N VAL A 91 -3.66 15.93 11.73
CA VAL A 91 -2.27 16.25 11.40
C VAL A 91 -1.80 15.46 10.18
N THR A 92 -2.00 14.14 10.17
CA THR A 92 -1.61 13.27 9.05
C THR A 92 -2.40 13.62 7.79
N TYR A 93 -3.71 13.90 7.91
CA TYR A 93 -4.56 14.30 6.80
C TYR A 93 -4.13 15.66 6.21
N ALA A 94 -3.88 16.66 7.05
CA ALA A 94 -3.44 17.99 6.60
C ALA A 94 -2.08 17.92 5.88
N ASN A 95 -1.14 17.13 6.41
CA ASN A 95 0.15 16.91 5.76
C ASN A 95 0.00 16.21 4.41
N ALA A 96 -0.85 15.18 4.33
CA ALA A 96 -1.14 14.47 3.09
C ALA A 96 -1.79 15.39 2.05
N LEU A 97 -2.72 16.24 2.48
CA LEU A 97 -3.35 17.22 1.62
C LEU A 97 -2.35 18.26 1.10
N ALA A 98 -1.46 18.75 1.96
CA ALA A 98 -0.43 19.70 1.56
C ALA A 98 0.55 19.12 0.54
N LEU A 99 0.91 17.84 0.69
CA LEU A 99 1.92 17.19 -0.17
C LEU A 99 1.33 16.62 -1.47
N PHE A 100 0.12 16.07 -1.41
CA PHE A 100 -0.48 15.32 -2.53
C PHE A 100 -1.70 15.99 -3.16
N GLY A 101 -2.22 17.04 -2.54
CA GLY A 101 -3.48 17.67 -2.94
C GLY A 101 -4.70 16.77 -2.74
N GLU A 102 -5.89 17.32 -2.96
CA GLU A 102 -7.15 16.61 -2.74
C GLU A 102 -7.24 15.30 -3.52
N LYS A 103 -6.87 15.36 -4.81
CA LYS A 103 -6.89 14.17 -5.68
C LYS A 103 -5.95 13.08 -5.17
N GLY A 104 -4.74 13.44 -4.74
CA GLY A 104 -3.78 12.48 -4.21
C GLY A 104 -4.25 11.82 -2.93
N VAL A 105 -4.87 12.58 -2.02
CA VAL A 105 -5.47 12.02 -0.80
C VAL A 105 -6.64 11.07 -1.11
N VAL A 106 -7.50 11.43 -2.06
CA VAL A 106 -8.59 10.55 -2.52
C VAL A 106 -8.04 9.26 -3.14
N ASP A 107 -7.03 9.35 -4.00
CA ASP A 107 -6.41 8.16 -4.61
C ASP A 107 -5.74 7.28 -3.54
N LEU A 108 -5.09 7.87 -2.53
CA LEU A 108 -4.47 7.14 -1.42
C LEU A 108 -5.52 6.36 -0.61
N MET A 109 -6.66 6.99 -0.28
CA MET A 109 -7.80 6.30 0.35
C MET A 109 -8.35 5.21 -0.58
N GLY A 110 -8.43 5.48 -1.88
CA GLY A 110 -8.85 4.53 -2.90
C GLY A 110 -7.96 3.29 -2.97
N ILE A 111 -6.64 3.45 -2.92
CA ILE A 111 -5.66 2.34 -2.88
C ILE A 111 -5.90 1.47 -1.64
N ASN A 112 -6.00 2.09 -0.46
CA ASN A 112 -6.25 1.35 0.78
C ASN A 112 -7.56 0.54 0.69
N GLY A 113 -8.65 1.15 0.23
CA GLY A 113 -9.94 0.46 0.09
C GLY A 113 -9.93 -0.65 -0.97
N TYR A 114 -9.33 -0.40 -2.12
CA TYR A 114 -9.28 -1.36 -3.22
C TYR A 114 -8.47 -2.60 -2.88
N TYR A 115 -7.25 -2.41 -2.35
CA TYR A 115 -6.40 -3.54 -1.96
C TYR A 115 -6.93 -4.24 -0.70
N THR A 116 -7.61 -3.54 0.21
CA THR A 116 -8.39 -4.21 1.28
C THR A 116 -9.44 -5.15 0.70
N PHE A 117 -10.21 -4.69 -0.29
CA PHE A 117 -11.24 -5.51 -0.92
C PHE A 117 -10.63 -6.73 -1.61
N LEU A 118 -9.53 -6.56 -2.35
CA LEU A 118 -8.82 -7.69 -2.97
C LEU A 118 -8.27 -8.66 -1.93
N ALA A 119 -7.68 -8.14 -0.85
CA ALA A 119 -7.19 -8.96 0.26
C ALA A 119 -8.30 -9.79 0.91
N MET A 120 -9.48 -9.20 1.16
CA MET A 120 -10.65 -9.93 1.65
C MET A 120 -11.02 -11.09 0.72
N VAL A 121 -11.12 -10.83 -0.59
CA VAL A 121 -11.47 -11.84 -1.59
C VAL A 121 -10.45 -12.96 -1.63
N MET A 122 -9.16 -12.63 -1.72
CA MET A 122 -8.09 -13.62 -1.88
C MET A 122 -7.82 -14.42 -0.62
N ASN A 123 -7.92 -13.81 0.56
CA ASN A 123 -7.81 -14.52 1.83
C ASN A 123 -8.99 -15.48 2.03
N ALA A 124 -10.22 -15.03 1.76
CA ALA A 124 -11.41 -15.89 1.85
C ALA A 124 -11.34 -17.06 0.85
N ALA A 125 -10.86 -16.81 -0.36
CA ALA A 125 -10.68 -17.82 -1.39
C ALA A 125 -9.41 -18.68 -1.23
N GLN A 126 -8.54 -18.38 -0.25
CA GLN A 126 -7.23 -19.03 -0.05
C GLN A 126 -6.41 -19.06 -1.34
N THR A 127 -6.38 -17.94 -2.05
CA THR A 127 -5.69 -17.84 -3.34
C THR A 127 -4.18 -18.05 -3.15
N PRO A 128 -3.54 -18.99 -3.86
CA PRO A 128 -2.12 -19.23 -3.72
C PRO A 128 -1.32 -18.04 -4.28
N ALA A 129 -0.28 -17.64 -3.56
CA ALA A 129 0.66 -16.62 -4.04
C ALA A 129 1.34 -17.10 -5.34
N PRO A 130 1.53 -16.21 -6.32
CA PRO A 130 2.32 -16.53 -7.51
C PRO A 130 3.79 -16.68 -7.14
N ALA A 131 4.58 -17.30 -8.02
CA ALA A 131 6.02 -17.29 -7.90
C ALA A 131 6.55 -15.84 -7.86
N SER A 132 7.42 -15.55 -6.90
CA SER A 132 7.99 -14.21 -6.71
C SER A 132 9.44 -14.28 -6.24
N THR A 133 10.18 -13.21 -6.50
CA THR A 133 11.52 -12.98 -5.96
C THR A 133 11.49 -12.38 -4.55
N ALA A 134 10.35 -11.86 -4.10
CA ALA A 134 10.21 -11.35 -2.75
C ALA A 134 10.09 -12.50 -1.75
N ALA A 135 10.71 -12.33 -0.58
CA ALA A 135 10.45 -13.23 0.54
C ALA A 135 8.96 -13.14 0.94
N PRO A 136 8.32 -14.28 1.27
CA PRO A 136 6.93 -14.27 1.72
C PRO A 136 6.79 -13.49 3.02
N LEU A 137 5.59 -12.99 3.27
CA LEU A 137 5.29 -12.35 4.54
C LEU A 137 5.48 -13.34 5.69
N PRO A 138 6.10 -12.92 6.81
CA PRO A 138 6.15 -13.75 8.02
C PRO A 138 4.75 -13.94 8.58
N GLU A 139 4.53 -15.04 9.29
CA GLU A 139 3.29 -15.26 10.05
C GLU A 139 3.01 -14.13 11.08
#